data_AF-A0A4P9EF76-F1
#
_entry.id   AF-A0A4P9EF76-F1
#
_cell.length_a   1.000
_cell.length_b   1.000
_cell.length_c   1.000
_cell.angle_alpha   90.00
_cell.angle_beta   90.00
_cell.angle_gamma   90.00
#
_symmetry.space_group_name_H-M   'P 1'
#
loop_
_entity.id
_entity.type
_entity.pdbx_description
1 polymer ?
#
loop_
_entity_poly.entity_id
_entity_poly.type
_entity_poly.pdbx_seq_one_letter_code
_entity_poly.pdbx_strand_id
1 'polypeptide(L)'
;MMKNRKLVKGIALAAVITALAAGGTAAYLTDFETATNSFTVGKVDIDLDEPNWKPEDNTDLVPTQVIRKDPYVSNKGVNEAFVYLEVSVPVRNVITAAKDGTRNALAKTELFSFTKNKDWTQLERTEVGQNMVYTYAYNHILKPGTKTTTLFDTVTFANIIEGQLDTQQIDMPVRAYAIQATNTGDDKTTVLEQATAAYQKYVNQNKGQAGGVTK
;
A
#
# COMPACT_ATOMS: atom_id res chain seq x y z
N MET A 1 24.99 -13.80 52.85
CA MET A 1 24.25 -12.77 52.08
C MET A 1 24.05 -13.30 50.67
N MET A 2 22.79 -13.45 50.27
CA MET A 2 22.16 -13.48 48.92
C MET A 2 23.11 -13.58 47.70
N LYS A 3 22.85 -14.35 46.63
CA LYS A 3 21.55 -14.61 45.99
C LYS A 3 21.67 -15.71 44.92
N ASN A 4 20.64 -16.55 44.89
CA ASN A 4 20.28 -17.53 43.86
C ASN A 4 20.25 -16.98 42.42
N ARG A 5 20.49 -17.83 41.40
CA ARG A 5 19.42 -18.37 40.51
C ARG A 5 19.93 -19.18 39.28
N LYS A 6 19.60 -20.49 39.32
CA LYS A 6 18.91 -21.31 38.29
C LYS A 6 19.27 -21.18 36.80
N LEU A 7 20.02 -22.18 36.32
CA LEU A 7 19.73 -23.14 35.23
C LEU A 7 18.62 -22.77 34.20
N VAL A 8 18.96 -22.60 32.91
CA VAL A 8 18.09 -22.94 31.76
C VAL A 8 18.92 -23.33 30.51
N LYS A 9 18.89 -24.63 30.19
CA LYS A 9 18.74 -25.32 28.88
C LYS A 9 19.54 -24.82 27.66
N GLY A 10 20.44 -25.68 27.20
CA GLY A 10 21.17 -25.52 25.95
C GLY A 10 20.37 -25.81 24.68
N ILE A 11 20.95 -25.41 23.55
CA ILE A 11 20.82 -26.07 22.26
C ILE A 11 22.24 -26.22 21.73
N ALA A 12 22.72 -27.46 21.74
CA ALA A 12 24.00 -27.86 21.19
C ALA A 12 23.96 -27.67 19.67
N LEU A 13 24.80 -26.79 19.12
CA LEU A 13 25.11 -26.83 17.69
C LEU A 13 26.26 -27.83 17.53
N ALA A 14 25.95 -28.98 16.94
CA ALA A 14 26.85 -30.09 16.77
C ALA A 14 28.17 -29.65 16.11
N ALA A 15 29.27 -29.82 16.87
CA ALA A 15 30.62 -29.71 16.37
C ALA A 15 30.92 -30.88 15.42
N VAL A 16 31.12 -30.60 14.14
CA VAL A 16 31.85 -31.52 13.26
C VAL A 16 33.32 -31.16 13.37
N ILE A 17 34.01 -31.90 14.25
CA ILE A 17 35.46 -31.92 14.36
C ILE A 17 35.97 -32.83 13.26
N THR A 18 36.65 -32.28 12.25
CA THR A 18 37.57 -33.05 11.42
C THR A 18 38.98 -32.60 11.76
N ALA A 19 39.61 -33.31 12.69
CA ALA A 19 41.02 -33.15 12.98
C ALA A 19 41.84 -33.90 11.92
N LEU A 20 42.76 -33.19 11.26
CA LEU A 20 43.93 -33.80 10.62
C LEU A 20 45.16 -33.02 11.09
N ALA A 21 45.99 -33.75 11.82
CA ALA A 21 47.17 -33.29 12.54
C ALA A 21 48.38 -33.07 11.61
N ALA A 22 49.18 -32.05 11.88
CA ALA A 22 50.58 -32.18 12.33
C ALA A 22 51.45 -30.96 11.93
N GLY A 23 52.07 -30.33 12.94
CA GLY A 23 53.39 -29.70 12.81
C GLY A 23 53.45 -28.18 12.67
N GLY A 24 54.12 -27.51 13.62
CA GLY A 24 54.72 -26.18 13.43
C GLY A 24 54.42 -25.17 14.53
N THR A 25 55.44 -24.85 15.33
CA THR A 25 55.43 -23.72 16.26
C THR A 25 55.30 -22.39 15.52
N ALA A 26 54.21 -21.66 15.72
CA ALA A 26 54.16 -20.22 15.49
C ALA A 26 53.36 -19.59 16.63
N ALA A 27 54.06 -18.92 17.54
CA ALA A 27 53.44 -18.15 18.60
C ALA A 27 52.75 -16.90 18.02
N TYR A 28 51.49 -16.72 18.44
CA TYR A 28 50.85 -15.45 18.77
C TYR A 28 50.98 -14.29 17.78
N LEU A 29 50.14 -14.27 16.75
CA LEU A 29 49.56 -13.02 16.23
C LEU A 29 48.21 -13.33 15.60
N THR A 30 47.13 -13.22 16.39
CA THR A 30 45.91 -12.50 16.00
C THR A 30 44.85 -12.64 17.09
N ASP A 31 44.68 -11.58 17.88
CA ASP A 31 43.36 -11.32 18.43
C ASP A 31 42.48 -10.89 17.25
N PHE A 32 41.55 -11.75 16.84
CA PHE A 32 40.50 -11.39 15.90
C PHE A 32 39.21 -11.29 16.69
N GLU A 33 38.92 -10.09 17.18
CA GLU A 33 37.58 -9.79 17.68
C GLU A 33 36.62 -9.78 16.48
N THR A 34 35.94 -10.90 16.28
CA THR A 34 35.01 -11.07 15.15
C THR A 34 33.66 -10.48 15.56
N ALA A 35 33.42 -9.22 15.23
CA ALA A 35 32.09 -8.62 15.33
C ALA A 35 31.18 -9.24 14.26
N THR A 36 30.29 -10.14 14.67
CA THR A 36 29.23 -10.65 13.80
C THR A 36 28.13 -9.59 13.70
N ASN A 37 28.20 -8.74 12.66
CA ASN A 37 27.11 -7.82 12.34
C ASN A 37 25.99 -8.62 11.65
N SER A 38 24.95 -8.99 12.41
CA SER A 38 23.75 -9.61 11.84
C SER A 38 22.91 -8.55 11.15
N PHE A 39 22.89 -8.53 9.82
CA PHE A 39 22.00 -7.68 9.04
C PHE A 39 20.68 -8.43 8.78
N THR A 40 19.57 -7.95 9.35
CA THR A 40 18.23 -8.45 9.03
C THR A 40 17.59 -7.49 8.02
N VAL A 41 17.24 -7.99 6.84
CA VAL A 41 16.44 -7.22 5.88
C VAL A 41 15.00 -7.24 6.36
N GLY A 42 14.49 -6.11 6.87
CA GLY A 42 13.08 -6.00 7.26
C GLY A 42 12.15 -6.00 6.04
N LYS A 43 10.92 -6.49 6.22
CA LYS A 43 9.86 -6.53 5.20
C LYS A 43 8.86 -5.40 5.46
N VAL A 44 8.43 -4.73 4.39
CA VAL A 44 7.21 -3.91 4.39
C VAL A 44 6.03 -4.84 4.09
N ASP A 45 5.08 -4.90 5.01
CA ASP A 45 3.88 -5.75 4.91
C ASP A 45 2.67 -4.90 5.26
N ILE A 46 1.64 -4.92 4.40
CA ILE A 46 0.47 -4.06 4.56
C ILE A 46 -0.83 -4.80 4.29
N ASP A 47 -1.87 -4.40 5.00
CA ASP A 47 -3.26 -4.80 4.73
C ASP A 47 -4.08 -3.58 4.29
N LEU A 48 -4.96 -3.76 3.31
CA LEU A 48 -5.97 -2.79 2.90
C LEU A 48 -7.33 -3.24 3.45
N ASP A 49 -7.97 -2.37 4.22
CA ASP A 49 -9.25 -2.65 4.86
C ASP A 49 -10.30 -1.61 4.44
N GLU A 50 -11.52 -2.07 4.13
CA GLU A 50 -12.72 -1.26 3.89
C GLU A 50 -13.85 -1.79 4.80
N PRO A 51 -13.83 -1.53 6.12
CA PRO A 51 -14.67 -2.25 7.09
C PRO A 51 -16.17 -1.97 6.93
N ASN A 52 -16.54 -0.86 6.30
CA ASN A 52 -17.93 -0.55 6.01
C ASN A 52 -18.35 -0.89 4.58
N TRP A 53 -17.44 -1.42 3.76
CA TRP A 53 -17.77 -1.93 2.42
C TRP A 53 -18.42 -3.30 2.53
N LYS A 54 -19.64 -3.41 2.00
CA LYS A 54 -20.42 -4.64 1.95
C LYS A 54 -20.86 -4.88 0.50
N PRO A 55 -20.21 -5.80 -0.23
CA PRO A 55 -20.56 -6.09 -1.62
C PRO A 55 -22.04 -6.44 -1.80
N GLU A 56 -22.59 -7.21 -0.87
CA GLU A 56 -23.98 -7.68 -0.86
C GLU A 56 -25.02 -6.57 -0.73
N ASP A 57 -24.69 -5.46 -0.05
CA ASP A 57 -25.60 -4.33 0.15
C ASP A 57 -25.57 -3.35 -1.04
N ASN A 58 -24.69 -3.58 -2.02
CA ASN A 58 -24.43 -2.65 -3.14
C ASN A 58 -24.47 -3.34 -4.51
N THR A 59 -25.29 -4.39 -4.65
CA THR A 59 -25.48 -5.10 -5.93
C THR A 59 -26.32 -4.30 -6.93
N ASP A 60 -27.26 -3.49 -6.44
CA ASP A 60 -28.12 -2.63 -7.26
C ASP A 60 -27.75 -1.16 -7.03
N LEU A 61 -27.12 -0.55 -8.05
CA LEU A 61 -26.70 0.85 -8.01
C LEU A 61 -27.81 1.75 -8.53
N VAL A 62 -28.27 2.69 -7.71
CA VAL A 62 -29.22 3.73 -8.13
C VAL A 62 -28.53 5.08 -8.35
N PRO A 63 -29.01 5.92 -9.29
CA PRO A 63 -28.44 7.24 -9.53
C PRO A 63 -28.32 8.06 -8.24
N THR A 64 -27.20 8.77 -8.06
CA THR A 64 -26.89 9.60 -6.87
C THR A 64 -26.72 8.84 -5.55
N GLN A 65 -26.74 7.50 -5.56
CA GLN A 65 -26.52 6.70 -4.36
C GLN A 65 -25.17 7.01 -3.73
N VAL A 66 -25.21 7.28 -2.43
CA VAL A 66 -24.01 7.41 -1.60
C VAL A 66 -23.69 6.06 -0.98
N ILE A 67 -22.49 5.57 -1.25
CA ILE A 67 -22.03 4.25 -0.84
C ILE A 67 -20.87 4.43 0.12
N ARG A 68 -20.91 3.72 1.26
CA ARG A 68 -19.80 3.71 2.21
C ARG A 68 -18.67 2.86 1.66
N LYS A 69 -17.50 3.47 1.55
CA LYS A 69 -16.28 2.83 1.07
C LYS A 69 -15.15 3.60 1.75
N ASP A 70 -14.48 2.96 2.70
CA ASP A 70 -13.60 3.63 3.66
C ASP A 70 -12.20 3.01 3.70
N PRO A 71 -11.48 3.03 2.56
CA PRO A 71 -10.19 2.35 2.45
C PRO A 71 -9.13 3.00 3.34
N TYR A 72 -8.49 2.19 4.17
CA TYR A 72 -7.29 2.54 4.91
C TYR A 72 -6.26 1.41 4.86
N VAL A 73 -5.00 1.73 5.19
CA VAL A 73 -3.91 0.76 5.17
C VAL A 73 -3.36 0.55 6.58
N SER A 74 -3.14 -0.70 6.96
CA SER A 74 -2.45 -1.11 8.18
C SER A 74 -1.04 -1.59 7.87
N ASN A 75 -0.03 -1.14 8.61
CA ASN A 75 1.34 -1.67 8.49
C ASN A 75 1.52 -2.86 9.44
N LYS A 76 1.61 -4.07 8.87
CA LYS A 76 1.88 -5.33 9.58
C LYS A 76 3.36 -5.71 9.56
N GLY A 77 4.18 -4.99 8.79
CA GLY A 77 5.60 -5.19 8.70
C GLY A 77 6.35 -4.65 9.93
N VAL A 78 7.68 -4.76 9.86
CA VAL A 78 8.60 -4.29 10.92
C VAL A 78 9.28 -2.97 10.57
N ASN A 79 9.12 -2.51 9.32
CA ASN A 79 9.72 -1.27 8.82
C ASN A 79 8.69 -0.16 8.66
N GLU A 80 9.14 1.08 8.84
CA GLU A 80 8.38 2.27 8.47
C GLU A 80 8.21 2.35 6.94
N ALA A 81 7.05 2.83 6.49
CA ALA A 81 6.74 2.87 5.06
C ALA A 81 6.03 4.16 4.63
N PHE A 82 6.32 4.59 3.40
CA PHE A 82 5.43 5.44 2.61
C PHE A 82 4.29 4.58 2.06
N VAL A 83 3.07 5.12 2.07
CA VAL A 83 1.86 4.40 1.68
C VAL A 83 1.18 5.10 0.52
N TYR A 84 0.71 4.31 -0.43
CA TYR A 84 0.00 4.77 -1.61
C TYR A 84 -1.29 3.98 -1.80
N LEU A 85 -2.33 4.66 -2.25
CA LEU A 85 -3.57 4.04 -2.69
C LEU A 85 -3.87 4.43 -4.13
N GLU A 86 -4.20 3.44 -4.96
CA GLU A 86 -4.76 3.64 -6.29
C GLU A 86 -6.25 3.36 -6.27
N VAL A 87 -7.04 4.27 -6.83
CA VAL A 87 -8.49 4.14 -6.96
C VAL A 87 -8.82 4.12 -8.43
N SER A 88 -9.37 3.01 -8.93
CA SER A 88 -9.79 2.89 -10.33
C SER A 88 -11.28 3.19 -10.46
N VAL A 89 -11.60 4.36 -10.99
CA VAL A 89 -12.98 4.79 -11.22
C VAL A 89 -13.42 4.39 -12.63
N PRO A 90 -14.45 3.54 -12.80
CA PRO A 90 -14.94 3.18 -14.12
C PRO A 90 -15.50 4.40 -14.87
N VAL A 91 -15.14 4.50 -16.14
CA VAL A 91 -15.59 5.52 -17.08
C VAL A 91 -16.48 4.86 -18.13
N ARG A 92 -17.66 5.44 -18.38
CA ARG A 92 -18.58 4.98 -19.43
C ARG A 92 -19.10 6.16 -20.23
N ASN A 93 -19.47 5.91 -21.49
CA ASN A 93 -20.24 6.86 -22.28
C ASN A 93 -21.71 6.75 -21.87
N VAL A 94 -22.18 7.70 -21.07
CA VAL A 94 -23.55 7.72 -20.54
C VAL A 94 -24.12 9.13 -20.59
N ILE A 95 -25.44 9.21 -20.54
CA ILE A 95 -26.19 10.44 -20.32
C ILE A 95 -26.43 10.59 -18.81
N THR A 96 -26.12 11.76 -18.26
CA THR A 96 -26.44 12.12 -16.88
C THR A 96 -27.56 13.13 -16.82
N ALA A 97 -28.22 13.24 -15.67
CA ALA A 97 -29.15 14.31 -15.36
C ALA A 97 -28.47 15.37 -14.48
N ALA A 98 -28.71 16.65 -14.81
CA ALA A 98 -28.41 17.77 -13.92
C ALA A 98 -29.31 17.74 -12.67
N LYS A 99 -29.02 18.59 -11.68
CA LYS A 99 -29.76 18.64 -10.41
C LYS A 99 -31.24 18.99 -10.58
N ASP A 100 -31.58 19.71 -11.64
CA ASP A 100 -32.95 20.08 -12.01
C ASP A 100 -33.67 18.99 -12.84
N GLY A 101 -33.01 17.86 -13.11
CA GLY A 101 -33.54 16.76 -13.91
C GLY A 101 -33.27 16.88 -15.42
N THR A 102 -32.66 17.98 -15.88
CA THR A 102 -32.35 18.16 -17.31
C THR A 102 -31.32 17.13 -17.77
N ARG A 103 -31.59 16.47 -18.91
CA ARG A 103 -30.64 15.52 -19.52
C ARG A 103 -29.45 16.25 -20.12
N ASN A 104 -28.24 15.81 -19.77
CA ASN A 104 -27.01 16.23 -20.41
C ASN A 104 -26.82 15.50 -21.75
N ALA A 105 -25.83 15.93 -22.54
CA ALA A 105 -25.40 15.18 -23.72
C ALA A 105 -24.69 13.87 -23.32
N LEU A 106 -24.70 12.88 -24.22
CA LEU A 106 -23.92 11.66 -24.06
C LEU A 106 -22.43 12.01 -23.96
N ALA A 107 -21.76 11.58 -22.89
CA ALA A 107 -20.35 11.89 -22.66
C ALA A 107 -19.64 10.80 -21.86
N LYS A 108 -18.30 10.75 -21.99
CA LYS A 108 -17.44 9.98 -21.09
C LYS A 108 -17.59 10.53 -19.67
N THR A 109 -18.12 9.71 -18.78
CA THR A 109 -18.43 10.06 -17.40
C THR A 109 -17.78 9.06 -16.45
N GLU A 110 -17.06 9.56 -15.45
CA GLU A 110 -16.63 8.77 -14.29
C GLU A 110 -17.86 8.42 -13.46
N LEU A 111 -18.08 7.13 -13.23
CA LEU A 111 -19.30 6.64 -12.61
C LEU A 111 -19.35 6.87 -11.10
N PHE A 112 -18.22 7.14 -10.46
CA PHE A 112 -18.16 7.45 -9.04
C PHE A 112 -17.37 8.72 -8.79
N SER A 113 -17.82 9.47 -7.80
CA SER A 113 -17.11 10.65 -7.28
C SER A 113 -16.90 10.52 -5.78
N PHE A 114 -15.80 11.07 -5.29
CA PHE A 114 -15.45 11.06 -3.87
C PHE A 114 -14.58 12.26 -3.53
N THR A 115 -14.46 12.57 -2.24
CA THR A 115 -13.58 13.62 -1.73
C THR A 115 -12.52 12.98 -0.85
N LYS A 116 -11.24 13.20 -1.17
CA LYS A 116 -10.13 12.70 -0.36
C LYS A 116 -10.06 13.41 0.99
N ASN A 117 -9.61 12.70 2.02
CA ASN A 117 -9.32 13.24 3.33
C ASN A 117 -7.98 14.02 3.35
N LYS A 118 -7.79 14.84 4.39
CA LYS A 118 -6.69 15.83 4.47
C LYS A 118 -5.28 15.25 4.49
N ASP A 119 -5.12 14.03 5.00
CA ASP A 119 -3.81 13.38 5.15
C ASP A 119 -3.37 12.66 3.86
N TRP A 120 -4.10 12.84 2.76
CA TRP A 120 -3.80 12.25 1.48
C TRP A 120 -3.56 13.32 0.42
N THR A 121 -2.57 13.10 -0.43
CA THR A 121 -2.27 13.97 -1.58
C THR A 121 -2.35 13.17 -2.87
N GLN A 122 -3.08 13.69 -3.86
CA GLN A 122 -3.12 13.07 -5.19
C GLN A 122 -1.79 13.33 -5.89
N LEU A 123 -1.11 12.26 -6.30
CA LEU A 123 0.11 12.33 -7.09
C LEU A 123 -0.20 12.34 -8.58
N GLU A 124 -1.06 11.42 -9.03
CA GLU A 124 -1.30 11.16 -10.44
C GLU A 124 -2.79 10.90 -10.70
N ARG A 125 -3.19 11.18 -11.94
CA ARG A 125 -4.50 10.84 -12.51
C ARG A 125 -4.26 10.38 -13.94
N THR A 126 -4.68 9.18 -14.29
CA THR A 126 -4.39 8.59 -15.61
C THR A 126 -5.54 7.74 -16.11
N GLU A 127 -5.88 7.88 -17.39
CA GLU A 127 -6.85 7.01 -18.05
C GLU A 127 -6.17 5.68 -18.43
N VAL A 128 -6.66 4.57 -17.87
CA VAL A 128 -6.17 3.21 -18.12
C VAL A 128 -7.35 2.35 -18.57
N GLY A 129 -7.39 2.01 -19.86
CA GLY A 129 -8.52 1.29 -20.45
C GLY A 129 -9.82 2.08 -20.32
N GLN A 130 -10.82 1.49 -19.66
CA GLN A 130 -12.11 2.15 -19.37
C GLN A 130 -12.21 2.71 -17.94
N ASN A 131 -11.07 2.98 -17.30
CA ASN A 131 -11.03 3.50 -15.93
C ASN A 131 -10.17 4.78 -15.87
N MET A 132 -10.55 5.70 -15.00
CA MET A 132 -9.70 6.77 -14.52
C MET A 132 -9.05 6.32 -13.21
N VAL A 133 -7.73 6.18 -13.20
CA VAL A 133 -6.95 5.74 -12.03
C VAL A 133 -6.38 6.95 -11.33
N TYR A 134 -6.65 7.07 -10.03
CA TYR A 134 -6.13 8.11 -9.16
C TYR A 134 -5.12 7.51 -8.18
N THR A 135 -3.90 8.04 -8.15
CA THR A 135 -2.88 7.61 -7.20
C THR A 135 -2.73 8.65 -6.10
N TYR A 136 -2.83 8.21 -4.85
CA TYR A 136 -2.68 9.05 -3.67
C TYR A 136 -1.51 8.59 -2.81
N ALA A 137 -0.78 9.54 -2.23
CA ALA A 137 0.21 9.30 -1.19
C ALA A 137 -0.33 9.73 0.18
N TYR A 138 -0.03 8.95 1.20
CA TYR A 138 -0.27 9.33 2.58
C TYR A 138 0.81 10.34 3.03
N ASN A 139 0.39 11.42 3.67
CA ASN A 139 1.25 12.55 4.01
C ASN A 139 2.18 12.28 5.22
N HIS A 140 2.10 11.09 5.82
CA HIS A 140 2.88 10.71 7.00
C HIS A 140 3.58 9.37 6.78
N ILE A 141 4.67 9.16 7.52
CA ILE A 141 5.34 7.85 7.56
C ILE A 141 4.47 6.89 8.38
N LEU A 142 4.13 5.73 7.82
CA LEU A 142 3.34 4.72 8.50
C LEU A 142 4.25 3.77 9.30
N LYS A 143 4.15 3.84 10.62
CA LYS A 143 4.96 3.03 11.54
C LYS A 143 4.45 1.59 11.66
N PRO A 144 5.32 0.62 12.00
CA PRO A 144 4.91 -0.74 12.32
C PRO A 144 3.76 -0.79 13.33
N GLY A 145 2.74 -1.60 13.04
CA GLY A 145 1.57 -1.80 13.91
C GLY A 145 0.55 -0.64 13.90
N THR A 146 0.73 0.39 13.07
CA THR A 146 -0.20 1.53 12.95
C THR A 146 -1.00 1.48 11.65
N LYS A 147 -2.02 2.34 11.55
CA LYS A 147 -2.87 2.47 10.36
C LYS A 147 -2.96 3.92 9.88
N THR A 148 -3.22 4.11 8.59
CA THR A 148 -3.53 5.42 8.01
C THR A 148 -4.90 5.90 8.46
N THR A 149 -5.20 7.18 8.21
CA THR A 149 -6.59 7.63 8.07
C THR A 149 -7.20 7.03 6.79
N THR A 150 -8.53 7.01 6.69
CA THR A 150 -9.23 6.60 5.46
C THR A 150 -8.92 7.58 4.34
N LEU A 151 -8.78 7.10 3.11
CA LEU A 151 -8.57 7.98 1.94
C LEU A 151 -9.81 8.82 1.66
N PHE A 152 -10.98 8.21 1.72
CA PHE A 152 -12.30 8.84 1.70
C PHE A 152 -13.23 7.93 2.51
N ASP A 153 -14.43 8.41 2.86
CA ASP A 153 -15.39 7.63 3.65
C ASP A 153 -16.59 7.14 2.83
N THR A 154 -16.86 7.81 1.70
CA THR A 154 -17.98 7.50 0.81
C THR A 154 -17.63 7.81 -0.64
N VAL A 155 -18.28 7.08 -1.54
CA VAL A 155 -18.33 7.38 -2.98
C VAL A 155 -19.79 7.67 -3.37
N THR A 156 -20.00 8.51 -4.37
CA THR A 156 -21.34 8.83 -4.89
C THR A 156 -21.43 8.38 -6.34
N PHE A 157 -22.42 7.54 -6.65
CA PHE A 157 -22.68 7.07 -8.00
C PHE A 157 -23.23 8.20 -8.89
N ALA A 158 -22.79 8.25 -10.14
CA ALA A 158 -23.18 9.28 -11.09
C ALA A 158 -24.70 9.29 -11.29
N ASN A 159 -25.25 10.49 -11.53
CA ASN A 159 -26.68 10.68 -11.79
C ASN A 159 -27.04 10.26 -13.23
N ILE A 160 -26.88 8.98 -13.57
CA ILE A 160 -27.14 8.46 -14.90
C ILE A 160 -28.65 8.30 -15.14
N ILE A 161 -29.09 8.39 -16.39
CA ILE A 161 -30.45 8.00 -16.78
C ILE A 161 -30.61 6.49 -16.67
N GLU A 162 -31.74 6.05 -16.11
CA GLU A 162 -32.14 4.64 -15.97
C GLU A 162 -32.10 3.90 -17.32
N GLY A 163 -31.74 2.61 -17.29
CA GLY A 163 -31.69 1.76 -18.48
C GLY A 163 -30.34 1.70 -19.21
N GLN A 164 -29.36 2.51 -18.81
CA GLN A 164 -28.10 2.63 -19.56
C GLN A 164 -27.03 1.61 -19.21
N LEU A 165 -26.99 1.15 -17.96
CA LEU A 165 -25.95 0.23 -17.45
C LEU A 165 -26.55 -1.01 -16.79
N ASP A 166 -27.83 -1.29 -17.07
CA ASP A 166 -28.54 -2.43 -16.52
C ASP A 166 -27.76 -3.73 -16.75
N THR A 167 -27.74 -4.60 -15.74
CA THR A 167 -27.05 -5.91 -15.75
C THR A 167 -25.51 -5.87 -15.86
N GLN A 168 -24.89 -4.69 -15.91
CA GLN A 168 -23.43 -4.58 -15.89
C GLN A 168 -22.91 -4.62 -14.46
N GLN A 169 -21.94 -5.50 -14.21
CA GLN A 169 -21.12 -5.41 -13.01
C GLN A 169 -20.18 -4.21 -13.14
N ILE A 170 -20.21 -3.31 -12.16
CA ILE A 170 -19.40 -2.10 -12.12
C ILE A 170 -18.54 -2.16 -10.86
N ASP A 171 -17.24 -2.37 -11.04
CA ASP A 171 -16.29 -2.40 -9.94
C ASP A 171 -15.50 -1.08 -9.86
N MET A 172 -15.29 -0.58 -8.65
CA MET A 172 -14.38 0.52 -8.35
C MET A 172 -13.28 0.01 -7.41
N PRO A 173 -12.26 -0.71 -7.92
CA PRO A 173 -11.25 -1.32 -7.07
C PRO A 173 -10.30 -0.28 -6.48
N VAL A 174 -9.85 -0.57 -5.25
CA VAL A 174 -8.79 0.16 -4.55
C VAL A 174 -7.60 -0.78 -4.39
N ARG A 175 -6.39 -0.29 -4.68
CA ARG A 175 -5.14 -1.04 -4.50
C ARG A 175 -4.22 -0.28 -3.57
N ALA A 176 -3.50 -1.00 -2.72
CA ALA A 176 -2.55 -0.42 -1.80
C ALA A 176 -1.11 -0.83 -2.15
N TYR A 177 -0.18 0.11 -1.97
CA TYR A 177 1.24 -0.11 -2.12
C TYR A 177 1.96 0.53 -0.94
N ALA A 178 3.07 -0.06 -0.53
CA ALA A 178 3.93 0.53 0.48
C ALA A 178 5.40 0.37 0.10
N ILE A 179 6.16 1.43 0.31
CA ILE A 179 7.60 1.49 0.02
C ILE A 179 8.30 1.82 1.33
N GLN A 180 9.36 1.09 1.66
CA GLN A 180 10.12 1.35 2.89
C GLN A 180 10.60 2.80 2.93
N ALA A 181 10.37 3.49 4.04
CA ALA A 181 10.73 4.90 4.18
C ALA A 181 12.25 5.08 4.28
N THR A 182 12.91 4.24 5.07
CA THR A 182 14.36 4.27 5.28
C THR A 182 15.12 4.04 3.97
N ASN A 183 16.00 4.99 3.64
CA ASN A 183 16.89 5.00 2.46
C ASN A 183 16.20 5.19 1.08
N THR A 184 14.90 5.43 1.01
CA THR A 184 14.18 5.58 -0.28
C THR A 184 13.76 7.02 -0.61
N GLY A 185 13.63 7.87 0.41
CA GLY A 185 13.10 9.24 0.31
C GLY A 185 14.02 10.33 -0.29
N ASP A 186 15.29 10.05 -0.56
CA ASP A 186 16.34 11.06 -0.85
C ASP A 186 16.50 12.12 0.26
N ASP A 187 17.42 13.08 0.08
CA ASP A 187 17.67 14.20 1.00
C ASP A 187 16.52 15.25 1.02
N LYS A 188 15.27 14.83 0.74
CA LYS A 188 14.11 15.72 0.70
C LYS A 188 13.67 16.10 2.11
N THR A 189 13.17 17.32 2.27
CA THR A 189 12.90 17.91 3.59
C THR A 189 11.51 17.55 4.13
N THR A 190 10.55 17.22 3.27
CA THR A 190 9.19 16.84 3.68
C THR A 190 8.87 15.38 3.37
N VAL A 191 8.03 14.77 4.22
CA VAL A 191 7.57 13.38 4.04
C VAL A 191 6.88 13.17 2.69
N LEU A 192 6.08 14.14 2.25
CA LEU A 192 5.38 14.05 0.97
C LEU A 192 6.34 14.08 -0.23
N GLU A 193 7.38 14.91 -0.20
CA GLU A 193 8.40 14.92 -1.25
C GLU A 193 9.20 13.61 -1.27
N GLN A 194 9.54 13.08 -0.09
CA GLN A 194 10.19 11.78 0.04
C GLN A 194 9.32 10.65 -0.53
N ALA A 195 8.03 10.63 -0.17
CA ALA A 195 7.06 9.68 -0.70
C ALA A 195 6.89 9.83 -2.22
N THR A 196 6.84 11.05 -2.73
CA THR A 196 6.73 11.30 -4.18
C THR A 196 7.96 10.81 -4.92
N ALA A 197 9.16 11.09 -4.41
CA ALA A 197 10.42 10.61 -4.99
C ALA A 197 10.53 9.08 -4.96
N ALA A 198 10.16 8.46 -3.83
CA ALA A 198 10.13 7.01 -3.68
C ALA A 198 9.17 6.35 -4.68
N TYR A 199 7.96 6.92 -4.87
CA TYR A 199 6.99 6.43 -5.85
C TYR A 199 7.52 6.55 -7.28
N GLN A 200 8.13 7.67 -7.66
CA GLN A 200 8.70 7.83 -9.00
C GLN A 200 9.84 6.85 -9.28
N LYS A 201 10.67 6.53 -8.28
CA LYS A 201 11.68 5.45 -8.40
C LYS A 201 11.01 4.10 -8.63
N TYR A 202 9.97 3.77 -7.87
CA TYR A 202 9.20 2.54 -8.06
C TYR A 202 8.59 2.45 -9.47
N VAL A 203 7.96 3.52 -9.97
CA VAL A 203 7.40 3.56 -11.33
C VAL A 203 8.50 3.33 -12.38
N ASN A 204 9.65 3.98 -12.23
CA ASN A 204 10.78 3.82 -13.15
C ASN A 204 11.37 2.40 -13.12
N GLN A 205 11.48 1.78 -11.95
CA GLN A 205 11.98 0.40 -11.79
C GLN A 205 11.06 -0.63 -12.45
N ASN A 206 9.75 -0.38 -12.45
CA ASN A 206 8.76 -1.29 -13.02
C ASN A 206 8.40 -0.96 -14.47
N LYS A 207 9.02 0.06 -15.08
CA LYS A 207 8.74 0.47 -16.45
C LYS A 207 9.12 -0.66 -17.43
N GLY A 208 8.13 -1.17 -18.16
CA GLY A 208 8.31 -2.26 -19.13
C GLY A 208 8.27 -3.67 -18.52
N GLN A 209 8.00 -3.79 -17.22
CA GLN A 209 7.71 -5.08 -16.58
C GLN A 209 6.19 -5.26 -16.48
N ALA A 210 5.69 -6.48 -16.75
CA ALA A 210 4.30 -6.80 -16.48
C ALA A 210 4.09 -6.79 -14.95
N GLY A 211 3.48 -5.72 -14.43
CA GLY A 211 3.39 -5.48 -12.99
C GLY A 211 2.83 -6.69 -12.24
N GLY A 212 3.66 -7.28 -11.39
CA GLY A 212 3.24 -8.29 -10.43
C GLY A 212 2.38 -7.63 -9.36
N VAL A 213 1.08 -7.53 -9.61
CA VAL A 213 0.12 -7.21 -8.56
C VAL A 213 0.11 -8.37 -7.56
N THR A 214 0.45 -8.07 -6.31
CA THR A 214 0.07 -8.91 -5.18
C THR A 214 -1.44 -9.14 -5.25
N LYS A 215 -1.81 -10.41 -5.38
CA LYS A 215 -3.19 -10.88 -5.18
C LYS A 215 -3.58 -10.75 -3.71
#